data_AF-A0A8C4X3H2-F1
#
_entry.id   AF-A0A8C4X3H2-F1
#
_cell.length_a   1.000
_cell.length_b   1.000
_cell.length_c   1.000
_cell.angle_alpha   90.00
_cell.angle_beta   90.00
_cell.angle_gamma   90.00
#
_symmetry.space_group_name_H-M   'P 1'
#
loop_
_entity.id
_entity.type
_entity.pdbx_description
1 polymer ?
#
loop_
_entity_poly.entity_id
_entity_poly.type
_entity_poly.pdbx_seq_one_letter_code
_entity_poly.pdbx_strand_id
1 'polypeptide(L)'
;MSLLIKICCFVLFQYQWNEDEKFLFRATIAFAMRAYTKDESYNVSSVLICNETQRVSFWIQVKRPNTAIPVQQDLLEKAIISSRNRINSAFLLSDKTLEFVGITSTLPSPIEPSYPVWLVRLFSMSCSSAQTACVNSRNVSFSVCCIMAHCYGSHYSSAVT
;
A
#
# COMPACT_ATOMS: atom_id res chain seq x y z
N MET A 1 -23.54 -0.96 -15.81
CA MET A 1 -23.19 -1.06 -14.37
C MET A 1 -21.84 -0.40 -14.17
N SER A 2 -21.66 0.32 -13.06
CA SER A 2 -20.50 1.16 -12.76
C SER A 2 -19.84 0.68 -11.46
N LEU A 3 -18.52 0.83 -11.34
CA LEU A 3 -17.79 0.46 -10.13
C LEU A 3 -17.74 1.64 -9.15
N LEU A 4 -18.09 1.41 -7.88
CA LEU A 4 -18.01 2.44 -6.84
C LEU A 4 -16.60 2.48 -6.24
N ILE A 5 -16.00 3.66 -6.25
CA ILE A 5 -14.75 3.92 -5.55
C ILE A 5 -15.00 4.88 -4.38
N LYS A 6 -14.41 4.53 -3.24
CA LYS A 6 -14.39 5.37 -2.05
C LYS A 6 -12.93 5.69 -1.72
N ILE A 7 -12.56 6.95 -1.89
CA ILE A 7 -11.31 7.44 -1.31
C ILE A 7 -11.60 7.78 0.15
N CYS A 8 -10.88 7.13 1.06
CA CYS A 8 -11.12 7.27 2.48
C CYS A 8 -10.69 8.67 2.94
N CYS A 9 -11.67 9.45 3.39
CA CYS A 9 -11.58 10.89 3.68
C CYS A 9 -10.55 11.27 4.77
N PHE A 10 -9.98 10.31 5.50
CA PHE A 10 -9.02 10.58 6.59
C PHE A 10 -7.70 11.21 6.07
N VAL A 11 -7.38 11.05 4.78
CA VAL A 11 -6.17 11.61 4.14
C VAL A 11 -6.40 13.00 3.52
N LEU A 12 -7.66 13.44 3.37
CA LEU A 12 -8.00 14.64 2.59
C LEU A 12 -7.79 15.98 3.31
N PHE A 13 -7.27 15.99 4.55
CA PHE A 13 -6.99 17.27 5.23
C PHE A 13 -5.79 18.03 4.61
N GLN A 14 -5.00 17.37 3.74
CA GLN A 14 -3.85 17.97 3.02
C GLN A 14 -3.83 17.66 1.51
N TYR A 15 -4.59 16.67 1.04
CA TYR A 15 -4.60 16.26 -0.37
C TYR A 15 -5.83 16.82 -1.08
N GLN A 16 -5.60 17.69 -2.07
CA GLN A 16 -6.64 18.39 -2.82
C GLN A 16 -7.02 17.59 -4.08
N TRP A 17 -8.26 17.10 -4.13
CA TRP A 17 -8.80 16.44 -5.32
C TRP A 17 -9.27 17.47 -6.34
N ASN A 18 -8.37 17.87 -7.24
CA ASN A 18 -8.61 18.87 -8.29
C ASN A 18 -8.78 18.21 -9.68
N GLU A 19 -8.91 19.02 -10.74
CA GLU A 19 -9.04 18.49 -12.11
C GLU A 19 -7.79 17.74 -12.59
N ASP A 20 -6.61 18.14 -12.13
CA ASP A 20 -5.33 17.49 -12.49
C ASP A 20 -5.24 16.09 -11.88
N GLU A 21 -5.60 15.94 -10.61
CA GLU A 21 -5.68 14.64 -9.92
C GLU A 21 -6.73 13.74 -10.57
N LYS A 22 -7.88 14.31 -10.98
CA LYS A 22 -8.90 13.57 -11.74
C LYS A 22 -8.38 13.12 -13.11
N PHE A 23 -7.61 13.94 -13.79
CA PHE A 23 -6.98 13.58 -15.06
C PHE A 23 -5.97 12.44 -14.86
N LEU A 24 -5.08 12.56 -13.87
CA LEU A 24 -4.11 11.53 -13.51
C LEU A 24 -4.81 10.22 -13.15
N PHE A 25 -5.91 10.31 -12.40
CA PHE A 25 -6.72 9.16 -12.03
C PHE A 25 -7.34 8.46 -13.24
N ARG A 26 -7.96 9.21 -14.15
CA ARG A 26 -8.47 8.64 -15.41
C ARG A 26 -7.35 8.00 -16.24
N ALA A 27 -6.17 8.62 -16.28
CA ALA A 27 -5.01 8.08 -17.00
C ALA A 27 -4.48 6.78 -16.40
N THR A 28 -4.41 6.67 -15.07
CA THR A 28 -3.99 5.43 -14.38
C THR A 28 -4.98 4.28 -14.58
N ILE A 29 -6.29 4.56 -14.58
CA ILE A 29 -7.32 3.56 -14.91
C ILE A 29 -7.23 3.15 -16.38
N ALA A 30 -7.08 4.10 -17.30
CA ALA A 30 -6.89 3.78 -18.72
C ALA A 30 -5.62 2.94 -18.93
N PHE A 31 -4.54 3.25 -18.23
CA PHE A 31 -3.31 2.46 -18.21
C PHE A 31 -3.57 1.02 -17.71
N ALA A 32 -4.28 0.86 -16.58
CA ALA A 32 -4.60 -0.46 -16.02
C ALA A 32 -5.41 -1.32 -17.01
N MET A 33 -6.37 -0.70 -17.70
CA MET A 33 -7.17 -1.35 -18.73
C MET A 33 -6.35 -1.77 -19.94
N ARG A 34 -5.40 -0.94 -20.40
CA ARG A 34 -4.44 -1.31 -21.48
C ARG A 34 -3.54 -2.46 -21.05
N ALA A 35 -2.98 -2.39 -19.85
CA ALA A 35 -2.09 -3.42 -19.33
C ALA A 35 -2.78 -4.78 -19.22
N TYR A 36 -4.07 -4.78 -18.86
CA TYR A 36 -4.86 -6.01 -18.73
C TYR A 36 -5.33 -6.56 -20.09
N THR A 37 -5.82 -5.70 -20.98
CA THR A 37 -6.48 -6.13 -22.23
C THR A 37 -5.50 -6.30 -23.39
N LYS A 38 -4.33 -5.65 -23.34
CA LYS A 38 -3.21 -5.67 -24.31
C LYS A 38 -3.50 -5.17 -25.73
N ASP A 39 -4.71 -5.40 -26.25
CA ASP A 39 -5.08 -5.11 -27.65
C ASP A 39 -6.02 -3.90 -27.82
N GLU A 40 -6.52 -3.32 -26.72
CA GLU A 40 -7.46 -2.20 -26.76
C GLU A 40 -6.80 -0.88 -26.33
N SER A 41 -6.93 0.16 -27.17
CA SER A 41 -6.33 1.49 -26.97
C SER A 41 -7.16 2.41 -26.06
N TYR A 42 -7.35 2.05 -24.79
CA TYR A 42 -8.10 2.86 -23.82
C TYR A 42 -7.47 4.24 -23.62
N ASN A 43 -8.17 5.33 -23.89
CA ASN A 43 -7.71 6.70 -23.58
C ASN A 43 -8.36 7.23 -22.30
N VAL A 44 -7.86 8.35 -21.77
CA VAL A 44 -8.42 9.09 -20.63
C VAL A 44 -9.91 9.39 -20.84
N SER A 45 -10.31 9.75 -22.06
CA SER A 45 -11.71 10.03 -22.43
C SER A 45 -12.65 8.82 -22.34
N SER A 46 -12.09 7.60 -22.33
CA SER A 46 -12.88 6.36 -22.19
C SER A 46 -13.27 6.10 -20.73
N VAL A 47 -12.63 6.78 -19.78
CA VAL A 47 -12.90 6.66 -18.34
C VAL A 47 -13.80 7.82 -17.91
N LEU A 48 -15.01 7.48 -17.47
CA LEU A 48 -16.00 8.43 -16.99
C LEU A 48 -16.10 8.34 -15.47
N ILE A 49 -16.06 9.51 -14.84
CA ILE A 49 -16.29 9.67 -13.41
C ILE A 49 -17.69 10.27 -13.24
N CYS A 50 -18.51 9.65 -12.39
CA CYS A 50 -19.90 10.05 -12.17
C CYS A 50 -20.20 10.17 -10.66
N ASN A 51 -21.15 11.04 -10.30
CA ASN A 51 -21.63 11.24 -8.94
C ASN A 51 -20.49 11.46 -7.92
N GLU A 52 -19.66 12.47 -8.20
CA GLU A 52 -18.60 12.93 -7.30
C GLU A 52 -19.19 13.58 -6.05
N THR A 53 -18.74 13.16 -4.87
CA THR A 53 -19.17 13.73 -3.59
C THR A 53 -18.07 14.58 -2.95
N GLN A 54 -18.44 15.43 -1.99
CA GLN A 54 -17.51 16.26 -1.23
C GLN A 54 -16.45 15.43 -0.46
N ARG A 55 -16.74 14.18 -0.13
CA ARG A 55 -15.80 13.26 0.54
C ARG A 55 -15.04 12.36 -0.45
N VAL A 56 -14.90 12.80 -1.71
CA VAL A 56 -14.18 12.13 -2.80
C VAL A 56 -14.59 10.65 -2.92
N SER A 57 -15.89 10.43 -3.01
CA SER A 57 -16.43 9.16 -3.51
C SER A 57 -17.06 9.41 -4.87
N PHE A 58 -16.84 8.49 -5.80
CA PHE A 58 -17.36 8.59 -7.14
C PHE A 58 -17.50 7.21 -7.78
N TRP A 59 -18.37 7.15 -8.78
CA TRP A 59 -18.55 5.96 -9.60
C TRP A 59 -17.70 6.09 -10.85
N ILE A 60 -17.10 4.97 -11.26
CA ILE A 60 -16.35 4.89 -12.50
C ILE A 60 -17.09 4.00 -13.47
N GLN A 61 -17.14 4.49 -14.70
CA GLN A 61 -17.55 3.70 -15.84
C GLN A 61 -16.49 3.80 -16.92
N VAL A 62 -16.02 2.65 -17.41
CA VAL A 62 -15.10 2.59 -18.54
C VAL A 62 -15.87 2.15 -19.78
N LYS A 63 -15.70 2.89 -20.87
CA LYS A 63 -16.20 2.54 -22.20
C LYS A 63 -15.06 1.96 -23.04
N ARG A 64 -15.38 1.04 -23.94
CA ARG A 64 -14.38 0.59 -24.93
C ARG A 64 -14.03 1.75 -25.87
N PRO A 65 -12.79 1.82 -26.38
CA PRO A 65 -12.37 2.91 -27.26
C PRO A 65 -13.09 2.87 -28.63
N ASN A 66 -13.31 1.67 -29.18
CA ASN A 66 -13.90 1.48 -30.51
C ASN A 66 -15.43 1.35 -30.50
N THR A 67 -16.00 1.05 -29.34
CA THR A 67 -17.45 0.91 -29.17
C THR A 67 -17.83 1.68 -27.93
N ALA A 68 -18.79 2.61 -28.01
CA ALA A 68 -19.28 3.38 -26.85
C ALA A 68 -20.00 2.52 -25.78
N ILE A 69 -19.84 1.19 -25.87
CA ILE A 69 -20.36 0.17 -24.99
C ILE A 69 -19.53 0.17 -23.70
N PRO A 70 -20.18 0.14 -22.53
CA PRO A 70 -19.49 0.03 -21.26
C PRO A 70 -18.84 -1.34 -21.10
N VAL A 71 -17.66 -1.35 -20.49
CA VAL A 71 -16.93 -2.57 -20.15
C VAL A 71 -17.68 -3.34 -19.04
N GLN A 72 -17.59 -4.67 -19.07
CA GLN A 72 -18.13 -5.53 -18.00
C GLN A 72 -17.41 -5.27 -16.68
N GLN A 73 -18.16 -5.32 -15.58
CA GLN A 73 -17.63 -5.04 -14.25
C GLN A 73 -16.50 -6.02 -13.86
N ASP A 74 -16.66 -7.31 -14.12
CA ASP A 74 -15.68 -8.34 -13.77
C ASP A 74 -14.32 -8.09 -14.43
N LEU A 75 -14.33 -7.58 -15.66
CA LEU A 75 -13.10 -7.28 -16.40
C LEU A 75 -12.42 -6.02 -15.84
N LEU A 76 -13.22 -4.99 -15.53
CA LEU A 76 -12.73 -3.78 -14.88
C LEU A 76 -12.13 -4.09 -13.49
N GLU A 77 -12.79 -4.93 -12.71
CA GLU A 77 -12.31 -5.37 -11.41
C GLU A 77 -10.97 -6.11 -11.53
N LYS A 78 -10.85 -7.10 -12.42
CA LYS A 78 -9.60 -7.83 -12.64
C LYS A 78 -8.46 -6.91 -13.10
N ALA A 79 -8.75 -5.95 -13.98
CA ALA A 79 -7.76 -4.97 -14.44
C ALA A 79 -7.25 -4.09 -13.29
N ILE A 80 -8.17 -3.64 -12.42
CA ILE A 80 -7.83 -2.86 -11.22
C ILE A 80 -7.02 -3.69 -10.24
N ILE A 81 -7.45 -4.92 -9.92
CA ILE A 81 -6.70 -5.84 -9.03
C ILE A 81 -5.27 -6.01 -9.54
N SER A 82 -5.11 -6.28 -10.85
CA SER A 82 -3.79 -6.49 -11.46
C SER A 82 -2.89 -5.25 -11.39
N SER A 83 -3.46 -4.04 -11.37
CA SER A 83 -2.70 -2.79 -11.38
C SER A 83 -2.73 -2.04 -10.06
N ARG A 84 -3.33 -2.62 -9.01
CA ARG A 84 -3.63 -1.96 -7.73
C ARG A 84 -2.39 -1.36 -7.08
N ASN A 85 -1.29 -2.12 -7.03
CA ASN A 85 -0.02 -1.63 -6.47
C ASN A 85 0.47 -0.36 -7.19
N ARG A 86 0.37 -0.30 -8.51
CA ARG A 86 0.82 0.86 -9.29
C ARG A 86 -0.12 2.06 -9.10
N ILE A 87 -1.43 1.83 -9.02
CA ILE A 87 -2.42 2.88 -8.77
C ILE A 87 -2.15 3.50 -7.40
N ASN A 88 -2.02 2.68 -6.37
CA ASN A 88 -1.69 3.10 -5.00
C ASN A 88 -0.39 3.91 -4.96
N SER A 89 0.67 3.43 -5.61
CA SER A 89 1.94 4.15 -5.69
C SER A 89 1.83 5.49 -6.41
N ALA A 90 1.00 5.61 -7.46
CA ALA A 90 0.83 6.85 -8.21
C ALA A 90 0.20 7.97 -7.39
N PHE A 91 -0.70 7.64 -6.46
CA PHE A 91 -1.38 8.59 -5.58
C PHE A 91 -0.79 8.66 -4.16
N LEU A 92 0.28 7.90 -3.89
CA LEU A 92 0.84 7.72 -2.54
C LEU A 92 -0.24 7.25 -1.53
N LEU A 93 -1.24 6.52 -2.02
CA LEU A 93 -2.33 5.96 -1.22
C LEU A 93 -2.07 4.47 -0.95
N SER A 94 -2.60 3.97 0.15
CA SER A 94 -2.61 2.55 0.48
C SER A 94 -3.98 1.93 0.23
N ASP A 95 -4.08 0.60 0.24
CA ASP A 95 -5.36 -0.13 0.15
C ASP A 95 -6.39 0.29 1.23
N LYS A 96 -5.94 0.86 2.35
CA LYS A 96 -6.82 1.37 3.42
C LYS A 96 -7.38 2.76 3.12
N THR A 97 -6.72 3.51 2.25
CA THR A 97 -7.07 4.91 1.94
C THR A 97 -7.71 5.04 0.56
N LEU A 98 -7.46 4.10 -0.35
CA LEU A 98 -8.14 3.97 -1.64
C LEU A 98 -8.91 2.65 -1.67
N GLU A 99 -10.20 2.71 -1.37
CA GLU A 99 -11.06 1.53 -1.31
C GLU A 99 -11.89 1.40 -2.60
N PHE A 100 -11.79 0.22 -3.22
CA PHE A 100 -12.64 -0.18 -4.33
C PHE A 100 -13.76 -1.05 -3.76
N VAL A 101 -14.99 -0.53 -3.72
CA VAL A 101 -16.10 -1.22 -3.07
C VAL A 101 -16.42 -2.51 -3.83
N GLY A 102 -16.32 -3.65 -3.14
CA GLY A 102 -16.53 -4.98 -3.72
C GLY A 102 -15.27 -5.74 -4.08
N ILE A 103 -14.09 -5.10 -4.11
CA ILE A 103 -12.82 -5.74 -4.43
C ILE A 103 -12.01 -5.99 -3.15
N THR A 104 -11.80 -7.26 -2.78
CA THR A 104 -11.01 -7.64 -1.59
C THR A 104 -9.61 -7.01 -1.61
N SER A 105 -9.18 -6.41 -0.50
CA SER A 105 -7.83 -5.83 -0.36
C SER A 105 -6.76 -6.87 -0.64
N THR A 106 -5.66 -6.45 -1.28
CA THR A 106 -4.53 -7.33 -1.60
C THR A 106 -3.49 -7.30 -0.48
N LEU A 107 -3.68 -6.47 0.55
CA LEU A 107 -2.81 -6.46 1.71
C LEU A 107 -2.89 -7.82 2.43
N PRO A 108 -1.74 -8.46 2.73
CA PRO A 108 -1.74 -9.55 3.68
C PRO A 108 -2.33 -9.03 5.00
N SER A 109 -3.12 -9.87 5.67
CA SER A 109 -3.60 -9.58 7.02
C SER A 109 -2.40 -9.12 7.86
N PRO A 110 -2.56 -8.08 8.72
CA PRO A 110 -1.50 -7.69 9.63
C PRO A 110 -0.94 -8.94 10.30
N ILE A 111 0.37 -9.13 10.18
CA ILE A 111 1.05 -10.25 10.82
C ILE A 111 0.94 -9.97 12.32
N GLU A 112 0.02 -10.66 12.98
CA GLU A 112 -0.03 -10.68 14.44
C GLU A 112 1.35 -11.17 14.91
N PRO A 113 2.12 -10.37 15.66
CA PRO A 113 3.42 -10.80 16.10
C PRO A 113 3.25 -12.06 16.97
N SER A 114 4.06 -13.09 16.71
CA SER A 114 4.05 -14.35 17.49
C SER A 114 4.42 -14.15 18.97
N TYR A 115 4.74 -12.92 19.37
CA TYR A 115 5.05 -12.52 20.72
C TYR A 115 4.30 -11.22 21.05
N PRO A 116 3.94 -11.02 22.32
CA PRO A 116 3.25 -9.81 22.72
C PRO A 116 4.15 -8.58 22.65
N VAL A 117 3.61 -7.47 22.15
CA VAL A 117 4.32 -6.21 21.84
C VAL A 117 5.07 -5.61 23.05
N TRP A 118 4.62 -5.90 24.27
CA TRP A 118 5.28 -5.43 25.49
C TRP A 118 6.68 -6.04 25.71
N LEU A 119 6.96 -7.25 25.21
CA LEU A 119 8.29 -7.86 25.29
C LEU A 119 9.33 -7.08 24.49
N VAL A 120 8.97 -6.61 23.28
CA VAL A 120 9.87 -5.80 22.43
C VAL A 120 10.27 -4.51 23.13
N ARG A 121 9.31 -3.85 23.80
CA ARG A 121 9.60 -2.64 24.58
C ARG A 121 10.56 -2.92 25.72
N LEU A 122 10.36 -3.99 26.49
CA LEU A 122 11.27 -4.37 27.58
C LEU A 122 12.70 -4.64 27.10
N PHE A 123 12.87 -5.42 26.03
CA PHE A 123 14.22 -5.71 25.50
C PHE A 123 14.89 -4.47 24.93
N SER A 124 14.17 -3.63 24.17
CA SER A 124 14.72 -2.40 23.61
C SER A 124 15.18 -1.42 24.69
N MET A 125 14.43 -1.31 25.79
CA MET A 125 14.72 -0.42 26.91
C MET A 125 15.91 -0.92 27.75
N SER A 126 16.07 -2.25 27.88
CA SER A 126 17.22 -2.87 28.57
C SER A 126 18.55 -2.68 27.82
N CYS A 127 18.51 -2.58 26.49
CA CYS A 127 19.69 -2.38 25.65
C CYS A 127 20.26 -0.95 25.77
N SER A 128 19.39 0.06 25.92
CA SER A 128 19.82 1.45 26.14
C SER A 128 20.51 1.64 27.50
N SER A 129 20.06 0.95 28.55
CA SER A 129 20.74 0.99 29.86
C SER A 129 22.06 0.21 29.89
N ALA A 130 22.23 -0.80 29.03
CA ALA A 130 23.48 -1.55 28.93
C ALA A 130 24.60 -0.74 28.25
N GLN A 131 24.27 0.16 27.31
CA GLN A 131 25.25 1.02 26.67
C GLN A 131 25.82 2.07 27.63
N THR A 132 25.00 2.60 28.55
CA THR A 132 25.48 3.55 29.57
C THR A 132 26.44 2.91 30.58
N ALA A 133 26.29 1.61 30.87
CA ALA A 133 27.22 0.88 31.74
C ALA A 133 28.57 0.57 31.07
N CYS A 134 28.60 0.38 29.74
CA CYS A 134 29.85 0.15 29.00
C CYS A 134 30.68 1.42 28.80
N VAL A 135 30.07 2.61 28.76
CA VAL A 135 30.79 3.88 28.55
C VAL A 135 31.49 4.39 29.82
N ASN A 136 31.05 3.96 31.02
CA ASN A 136 31.53 4.54 32.28
C ASN A 136 32.46 3.66 33.13
N SER A 137 32.86 2.48 32.64
CA SER A 137 33.84 1.64 33.34
C SER A 137 35.16 1.57 32.59
N ARG A 138 36.10 2.42 33.00
CA ARG A 138 37.47 2.45 32.45
C ARG A 138 38.37 1.32 32.98
N ASN A 139 37.80 0.25 33.57
CA ASN A 139 38.58 -0.88 34.12
C ASN A 139 37.72 -2.13 34.41
N VAL A 140 37.07 -2.71 33.40
CA VAL A 140 36.60 -4.10 33.50
C VAL A 140 37.11 -4.88 32.32
N SER A 141 37.84 -5.95 32.65
CA SER A 141 38.46 -6.93 31.76
C SER A 141 37.57 -7.27 30.56
N PHE A 142 38.18 -7.27 29.38
CA PHE A 142 37.64 -7.57 28.04
C PHE A 142 36.83 -8.88 27.92
N SER A 143 36.72 -9.68 28.98
CA SER A 143 36.09 -11.00 28.95
C SER A 143 34.56 -10.99 28.96
N VAL A 144 33.89 -9.94 29.45
CA VAL A 144 32.41 -9.93 29.57
C VAL A 144 31.73 -9.28 28.35
N CYS A 145 32.42 -8.39 27.62
CA CYS A 145 31.84 -7.72 26.45
C CYS A 145 31.64 -8.69 25.26
N CYS A 146 32.48 -9.73 25.14
CA CYS A 146 32.33 -10.76 24.11
C CYS A 146 31.11 -11.67 24.31
N ILE A 147 30.60 -11.83 25.54
CA ILE A 147 29.49 -12.76 25.80
C ILE A 147 28.16 -12.22 25.22
N MET A 148 28.00 -10.89 25.17
CA MET A 148 26.79 -10.27 24.58
C MET A 148 26.85 -10.18 23.05
N ALA A 149 28.05 -10.14 22.44
CA ALA A 149 28.18 -10.16 20.98
C ALA A 149 27.85 -11.55 20.37
N HIS A 150 28.04 -12.63 21.12
CA HIS A 150 27.72 -13.99 20.65
C HIS A 150 26.23 -14.34 20.66
N CYS A 151 25.38 -13.60 21.37
CA CYS A 151 23.93 -13.86 21.37
C CYS A 151 23.19 -13.22 20.19
N TYR A 152 23.77 -12.20 19.53
CA TYR A 152 23.15 -11.54 18.38
C TYR A 152 23.54 -12.12 17.01
N GLY A 153 24.50 -13.06 16.97
CA GLY A 153 25.06 -13.62 15.73
C GLY A 153 24.42 -14.90 15.18
N SER A 154 23.48 -15.54 15.90
CA SER A 154 23.12 -16.95 15.59
C SER A 154 21.71 -17.19 15.04
N HIS A 155 20.91 -16.15 14.72
CA HIS A 155 19.55 -16.35 14.17
C HIS A 155 19.33 -15.90 12.71
N TYR A 156 20.37 -15.45 12.01
CA TYR A 156 20.32 -15.17 10.56
C TYR A 156 21.28 -16.08 9.78
N SER A 157 21.12 -17.40 9.88
CA SER A 157 21.65 -18.30 8.86
C SER A 157 20.88 -19.62 8.89
N SER A 158 19.76 -19.67 8.17
CA SER A 158 19.15 -20.89 7.60
C SER A 158 17.90 -20.50 6.81
N ALA A 159 18.10 -19.99 5.59
CA ALA A 159 17.08 -20.02 4.52
C ALA A 159 17.71 -19.58 3.19
N VAL A 160 18.76 -20.28 2.73
CA VAL A 160 19.10 -20.36 1.31
C VAL A 160 19.52 -21.80 1.04
N THR A 161 18.58 -22.57 0.50
CA THR A 161 18.78 -23.68 -0.43
C THR A 161 17.59 -23.67 -1.36
#